data_AF-A0A4R5NKQ8-F1
#
_entry.id   AF-A0A4R5NKQ8-F1
#
_cell.length_a   1.000
_cell.length_b   1.000
_cell.length_c   1.000
_cell.angle_alpha   90.00
_cell.angle_beta   90.00
_cell.angle_gamma   90.00
#
_symmetry.space_group_name_H-M   'P 1'
#
loop_
_entity.id
_entity.type
_entity.pdbx_description
1 polymer ?
#
loop_
_entity_poly.entity_id
_entity_poly.type
_entity_poly.pdbx_seq_one_letter_code
_entity_poly.pdbx_strand_id
1 'polypeptide(L)'
;MFGVNKMQNKQSYLSEITKTFRTNYDRFFEIVRNTHQIKQMPTFQLNYFIQQTLENNFPITIEFNDQDNEQTGYLTKLSADRYLLTSDDNHFTRIVKLSEIKAIRKY
;
A
#
# COMPACT_ATOMS: atom_id res chain seq x y z
N MET A 1 -0.73 53.70 3.51
CA MET A 1 -1.81 52.71 3.77
C MET A 1 -1.27 51.33 3.49
N PHE A 2 -1.33 50.44 4.48
CA PHE A 2 -0.88 49.04 4.43
C PHE A 2 -1.97 48.10 3.87
N GLY A 3 -1.54 46.98 3.26
CA GLY A 3 -2.38 45.80 2.90
C GLY A 3 -3.01 45.90 1.51
N VAL A 4 -2.94 44.95 0.58
CA VAL A 4 -2.96 43.49 0.72
C VAL A 4 -2.04 42.87 -0.33
N ASN A 5 -1.15 42.01 0.18
CA ASN A 5 -0.02 41.40 -0.50
C ASN A 5 -0.35 39.92 -0.78
N LYS A 6 0.19 39.37 -1.87
CA LYS A 6 0.75 38.00 -1.94
C LYS A 6 -0.14 36.75 -1.84
N MET A 7 -1.47 36.82 -1.70
CA MET A 7 -2.30 35.59 -1.62
C MET A 7 -2.67 34.94 -2.95
N GLN A 8 -2.91 35.71 -4.02
CA GLN A 8 -3.40 35.15 -5.29
C GLN A 8 -2.36 34.31 -6.05
N ASN A 9 -1.10 34.74 -6.10
CA ASN A 9 -0.09 33.99 -6.87
C ASN A 9 0.28 32.65 -6.24
N LYS A 10 0.27 32.52 -4.90
CA LYS A 10 0.65 31.27 -4.22
C LYS A 10 -0.36 30.15 -4.45
N GLN A 11 -1.66 30.46 -4.56
CA GLN A 11 -2.69 29.47 -4.82
C GLN A 11 -2.61 28.91 -6.25
N SER A 12 -2.32 29.75 -7.25
CA SER A 12 -2.15 29.31 -8.64
C SER A 12 -0.97 28.34 -8.79
N TYR A 13 0.21 28.67 -8.24
CA TYR A 13 1.37 27.77 -8.28
C TYR A 13 1.11 26.43 -7.56
N LEU A 14 0.46 26.45 -6.39
CA LEU A 14 0.12 25.22 -5.68
C LEU A 14 -0.89 24.36 -6.46
N SER A 15 -1.83 24.99 -7.18
CA SER A 15 -2.78 24.30 -8.06
C SER A 15 -2.11 23.70 -9.30
N GLU A 16 -1.11 24.38 -9.88
CA GLU A 16 -0.33 23.87 -11.02
C GLU A 16 0.58 22.72 -10.60
N ILE A 17 1.19 22.82 -9.41
CA ILE A 17 1.99 21.75 -8.82
C ILE A 17 1.10 20.51 -8.58
N THR A 18 -0.05 20.65 -7.94
CA THR A 18 -0.97 19.52 -7.72
C THR A 18 -1.51 18.92 -9.01
N LYS A 19 -1.82 19.75 -10.02
CA LYS A 19 -2.20 19.27 -11.36
C LYS A 19 -1.06 18.50 -12.03
N THR A 20 0.17 19.00 -11.95
CA THR A 20 1.34 18.35 -12.56
C THR A 20 1.65 17.01 -11.88
N PHE A 21 1.58 16.96 -10.55
CA PHE A 21 1.71 15.71 -9.81
C PHE A 21 0.60 14.71 -10.14
N ARG A 22 -0.65 15.16 -10.21
CA ARG A 22 -1.80 14.31 -10.58
C ARG A 22 -1.68 13.77 -12.01
N THR A 23 -1.37 14.63 -12.97
CA THR A 23 -1.21 14.24 -14.38
C THR A 23 -0.04 13.29 -14.59
N ASN A 24 1.07 13.50 -13.87
CA ASN A 24 2.18 12.54 -13.92
C ASN A 24 1.79 11.21 -13.26
N TYR A 25 1.07 11.24 -12.15
CA TYR A 25 0.53 10.03 -11.52
C TYR A 25 -0.33 9.25 -12.51
N ASP A 26 -1.34 9.88 -13.10
CA ASP A 26 -2.24 9.25 -14.08
C ASP A 26 -1.45 8.68 -15.28
N ARG A 27 -0.47 9.42 -15.81
CA ARG A 27 0.39 8.97 -16.91
C ARG A 27 1.29 7.77 -16.54
N PHE A 28 1.86 7.75 -15.33
CA PHE A 28 2.63 6.60 -14.84
C PHE A 28 1.76 5.35 -14.72
N PHE A 29 0.52 5.48 -14.27
CA PHE A 29 -0.41 4.36 -14.17
C PHE A 29 -1.03 3.95 -15.50
N GLU A 30 -1.17 4.84 -16.49
CA GLU A 30 -1.62 4.48 -17.83
C GLU A 30 -0.59 3.63 -18.60
N ILE A 31 0.70 3.90 -18.45
CA ILE A 31 1.78 3.13 -19.08
C ILE A 31 1.83 1.68 -18.56
N VAL A 32 1.43 1.47 -17.29
CA VAL A 32 1.36 0.15 -16.63
C VAL A 32 0.20 -0.71 -17.14
N ARG A 33 -0.86 -0.12 -17.72
CA ARG A 33 -2.09 -0.85 -18.11
C ARG A 33 -1.92 -1.81 -19.29
N ASN A 34 -0.84 -1.70 -20.08
CA ASN A 34 -0.70 -2.44 -21.35
C ASN A 34 0.32 -3.59 -21.31
N THR A 35 0.58 -4.11 -20.12
CA THR A 35 1.35 -5.34 -19.94
C THR A 35 0.52 -6.26 -19.07
N HIS A 36 0.60 -7.56 -19.29
CA HIS A 36 0.14 -8.56 -18.32
C HIS A 36 1.06 -8.52 -17.07
N GLN A 37 1.26 -7.32 -16.50
CA GLN A 37 1.96 -7.07 -15.27
C GLN A 37 1.09 -7.63 -14.17
N ILE A 38 1.60 -8.67 -13.52
CA ILE A 38 1.13 -9.09 -12.21
C ILE A 38 0.97 -7.81 -11.39
N LYS A 39 -0.27 -7.47 -11.04
CA LYS A 39 -0.61 -6.24 -10.32
C LYS A 39 -0.01 -6.34 -8.91
N GLN A 40 1.27 -5.98 -8.79
CA GLN A 40 2.06 -6.03 -7.56
C GLN A 40 1.86 -4.72 -6.80
N MET A 41 1.48 -4.84 -5.53
CA MET A 41 1.39 -3.69 -4.64
C MET A 41 2.81 -3.13 -4.39
N PRO A 42 3.02 -1.80 -4.51
CA PRO A 42 4.29 -1.18 -4.19
C PRO A 42 4.75 -1.48 -2.75
N THR A 43 6.06 -1.71 -2.56
CA THR A 43 6.63 -2.09 -1.26
C THR A 43 6.31 -1.11 -0.14
N PHE A 44 6.25 0.20 -0.43
CA PHE A 44 5.88 1.19 0.58
C PHE A 44 4.44 1.05 1.07
N GLN A 45 3.51 0.64 0.19
CA GLN A 45 2.12 0.38 0.56
C GLN A 45 2.01 -0.89 1.40
N LEU A 46 2.75 -1.95 1.01
CA LEU A 46 2.83 -3.18 1.81
C LEU A 46 3.35 -2.89 3.22
N ASN A 47 4.44 -2.14 3.34
CA ASN A 47 5.02 -1.75 4.62
C ASN A 47 4.03 -0.92 5.47
N TYR A 48 3.36 0.04 4.85
CA TYR A 48 2.34 0.83 5.53
C TYR A 48 1.19 -0.04 6.06
N PHE A 49 0.66 -0.94 5.24
CA PHE A 49 -0.41 -1.86 5.63
C PHE A 49 0.03 -2.80 6.75
N ILE A 50 1.22 -3.39 6.63
CA ILE A 50 1.79 -4.27 7.66
C ILE A 50 1.91 -3.51 8.98
N GLN A 51 2.46 -2.29 8.95
CA GLN A 51 2.59 -1.46 10.15
C GLN A 51 1.23 -1.18 10.78
N GLN A 52 0.25 -0.74 10.00
CA GLN A 52 -1.11 -0.49 10.48
C GLN A 52 -1.75 -1.74 11.06
N THR A 53 -1.54 -2.89 10.44
CA THR A 53 -2.07 -4.18 10.90
C THR A 53 -1.46 -4.58 12.24
N LEU A 54 -0.15 -4.43 12.40
CA LEU A 54 0.55 -4.73 13.65
C LEU A 54 0.17 -3.77 14.80
N GLU A 55 -0.05 -2.50 14.49
CA GLU A 55 -0.42 -1.48 15.49
C GLU A 55 -1.88 -1.63 15.95
N ASN A 56 -2.80 -1.95 15.03
CA ASN A 56 -4.24 -1.97 15.31
C ASN A 56 -4.81 -3.39 15.45
N ASN A 57 -4.00 -4.42 15.21
CA ASN A 57 -4.34 -5.84 15.33
C ASN A 57 -5.67 -6.23 14.64
N PHE A 58 -5.86 -5.83 13.39
CA PHE A 58 -7.03 -6.23 12.58
C PHE A 58 -6.70 -7.37 11.61
N PRO A 59 -7.69 -8.17 11.20
CA PRO A 59 -7.47 -9.22 10.21
C PRO A 59 -7.23 -8.63 8.81
N ILE A 60 -6.30 -9.24 8.09
CA ILE A 60 -5.96 -8.88 6.71
C ILE A 60 -6.07 -10.08 5.78
N THR A 61 -6.30 -9.80 4.50
CA THR A 61 -6.17 -10.74 3.41
C THR A 61 -4.89 -10.45 2.63
N ILE A 62 -4.07 -11.48 2.44
CA ILE A 62 -2.82 -11.45 1.72
C ILE A 62 -2.95 -12.27 0.44
N GLU A 63 -2.61 -11.65 -0.69
CA GLU A 63 -2.36 -12.33 -1.95
C GLU A 63 -0.86 -12.61 -2.07
N PHE A 64 -0.48 -13.80 -2.51
CA PHE A 64 0.92 -14.19 -2.67
C PHE A 64 1.34 -14.19 -4.14
N ASN A 65 2.65 -14.09 -4.37
CA ASN A 65 3.24 -14.19 -5.70
C ASN A 65 3.31 -15.64 -6.21
N ASP A 66 3.37 -16.61 -5.30
CA ASP A 66 3.56 -18.04 -5.59
C ASP A 66 2.27 -18.86 -5.54
N GLN A 67 1.14 -18.25 -5.18
CA GLN A 67 -0.14 -18.93 -4.96
C GLN A 67 -1.30 -18.11 -5.49
N ASP A 68 -2.28 -18.79 -6.08
CA ASP A 68 -3.52 -18.17 -6.56
C ASP A 68 -4.53 -17.94 -5.42
N ASN A 69 -4.38 -18.66 -4.31
CA ASN A 69 -5.27 -18.55 -3.16
C ASN A 69 -4.81 -17.45 -2.22
N GLU A 70 -5.75 -16.59 -1.86
CA GLU A 70 -5.55 -15.56 -0.84
C GLU A 70 -5.65 -16.19 0.55
N GLN A 71 -4.94 -15.63 1.52
CA GLN A 71 -5.00 -16.07 2.91
C GLN A 71 -5.43 -14.93 3.81
N THR A 72 -6.38 -15.20 4.69
CA THR A 72 -6.88 -14.24 5.67
C THR A 72 -6.39 -14.61 7.07
N GLY A 73 -5.98 -13.62 7.85
CA GLY A 73 -5.60 -13.83 9.23
C GLY A 73 -5.04 -12.59 9.91
N TYR A 74 -4.53 -12.78 11.12
CA TYR A 74 -3.82 -11.78 11.89
C TYR A 74 -2.33 -11.89 11.64
N LEU A 75 -1.68 -10.74 11.51
CA LEU A 75 -0.25 -10.66 11.29
C LEU A 75 0.47 -10.44 12.63
N THR A 76 1.48 -11.25 12.92
CA THR A 76 2.39 -11.05 14.05
C THR A 76 3.82 -10.89 13.55
N LYS A 77 4.58 -9.97 14.12
CA LYS A 77 5.98 -9.76 13.71
C LYS A 77 6.89 -10.81 14.35
N LEU A 78 7.71 -11.49 13.53
CA LEU A 78 8.75 -12.41 14.01
C LEU A 78 10.15 -11.79 13.94
N SER A 79 10.45 -11.08 12.86
CA SER A 79 11.73 -10.39 12.65
C SER A 79 11.54 -9.20 11.71
N ALA A 80 12.62 -8.57 11.25
CA ALA A 80 12.55 -7.41 10.36
C ALA A 80 11.69 -7.66 9.11
N ASP A 81 11.90 -8.79 8.42
CA ASP A 81 11.25 -9.10 7.14
C ASP A 81 10.38 -10.37 7.18
N ARG A 82 10.11 -10.90 8.38
CA ARG A 82 9.29 -12.12 8.55
C ARG A 82 8.15 -11.87 9.49
N TYR A 83 7.00 -12.34 9.06
CA TYR A 83 5.73 -12.22 9.75
C TYR A 83 5.11 -13.60 9.89
N LEU A 84 4.30 -13.77 10.92
CA LEU A 84 3.46 -14.94 11.12
C LEU A 84 2.03 -14.53 10.77
N LEU A 85 1.42 -15.21 9.80
CA LEU A 85 0.01 -15.08 9.50
C LEU A 85 -0.74 -16.23 10.18
N THR A 86 -1.65 -15.90 11.08
CA THR A 86 -2.48 -16.88 11.80
C THR A 86 -3.93 -16.68 11.40
N SER A 87 -4.61 -17.74 10.96
CA SER A 87 -6.03 -17.70 10.64
C SER A 87 -6.88 -17.43 11.89
N ASP A 88 -8.09 -16.90 11.71
CA ASP A 88 -9.02 -16.58 12.81
C ASP A 88 -9.38 -17.81 13.66
N ASP A 89 -9.39 -19.00 13.06
CA ASP A 89 -9.64 -20.27 13.74
C ASP A 89 -8.38 -20.88 14.40
N ASN A 90 -7.22 -20.20 14.34
CA ASN A 90 -5.92 -20.66 14.83
C ASN A 90 -5.44 -22.02 14.27
N HIS A 91 -6.10 -22.58 13.26
CA HIS A 91 -5.71 -23.88 12.68
C HIS A 91 -4.63 -23.76 11.62
N PHE A 92 -4.48 -22.57 11.02
CA PHE A 92 -3.49 -22.31 9.99
C PHE A 92 -2.52 -21.22 10.44
N THR A 93 -1.24 -21.53 10.36
CA THR A 93 -0.15 -20.60 10.70
C THR A 93 0.93 -20.69 9.64
N ARG A 94 1.22 -19.57 8.97
CA ARG A 94 2.23 -19.48 7.91
C ARG A 94 3.25 -18.39 8.21
N ILE A 95 4.52 -18.69 7.99
CA ILE A 95 5.56 -17.66 7.96
C ILE A 95 5.52 -16.98 6.58
N VAL A 96 5.39 -15.66 6.58
CA VAL A 96 5.30 -14.82 5.38
C VAL A 96 6.50 -13.87 5.33
N LYS A 97 7.17 -13.81 4.19
CA LYS A 97 8.15 -12.75 3.89
C LYS A 97 7.52 -11.65 3.07
N LEU A 98 7.98 -10.41 3.25
CA LEU A 98 7.50 -9.26 2.47
C LEU A 98 7.63 -9.48 0.95
N SER A 99 8.70 -10.14 0.49
CA SER A 99 8.94 -10.42 -0.93
C SER A 99 7.95 -11.41 -1.55
N GLU A 100 7.28 -12.22 -0.74
CA GLU A 100 6.31 -13.22 -1.19
C GLU A 100 4.91 -12.62 -1.36
N ILE A 101 4.71 -11.40 -0.84
CA ILE A 101 3.40 -10.74 -0.83
C ILE A 101 3.20 -9.97 -2.13
N LYS A 102 2.11 -10.30 -2.82
CA LYS A 102 1.63 -9.60 -4.00
C LYS A 102 0.78 -8.38 -3.63
N ALA A 103 -0.16 -8.55 -2.70
CA ALA A 103 -1.05 -7.50 -2.23
C ALA A 103 -1.54 -7.79 -0.81
N ILE A 104 -1.88 -6.72 -0.08
CA ILE A 104 -2.51 -6.81 1.25
C ILE A 104 -3.73 -5.89 1.26
N ARG A 105 -4.83 -6.37 1.83
CA ARG A 105 -6.00 -5.55 2.11
C ARG A 105 -6.59 -5.90 3.47
N LYS A 106 -7.35 -4.95 4.01
CA LYS A 106 -8.17 -5.21 5.19
C LYS A 106 -9.26 -6.24 4.82
N TYR A 107 -9.47 -7.24 5.69
CA TYR A 107 -10.56 -8.20 5.54
C TYR A 107 -11.93 -7.50 5.57
#